data_AF-U5U1Z4-F1
#
_entry.id   AF-U5U1Z4-F1
#
_cell.length_a   1.000
_cell.length_b   1.000
_cell.length_c   1.000
_cell.angle_alpha   90.00
_cell.angle_beta   90.00
_cell.angle_gamma   90.00
#
_symmetry.space_group_name_H-M   'P 1'
#
loop_
_entity.id
_entity.type
_entity.pdbx_description
1 polymer ?
#
loop_
_entity_poly.entity_id
_entity_poly.type
_entity_poly.pdbx_seq_one_letter_code
_entity_poly.pdbx_strand_id
1 'polypeptide(L)'
;PRFEQLRKEGQAGQAKMTQYTRYLAVALALLQSTGIVALADRGQLLPQSCATSGEVLNDSSIFGLSIIVLVMTAGACVVMWFGELITERGIGNGMSLLIFAGIAARIPAEGRTILNSRGGLVFALVCVAALIIVAGVVFIEQGQRRIPVQYAKRMVGRKMYGGSSTYLPLKVNQAGVIPVIFASSLLYLPQLIVELTRNPDGTQSTWQEYVTRYLTDPSNGVYIA
;
A
#
# COMPACT_ATOMS: atom_id res chain seq x y z
N PRO A 1 -22.64 10.40 -11.03
CA PRO A 1 -23.81 11.30 -10.81
C PRO A 1 -24.19 11.60 -9.34
N ARG A 2 -24.24 10.67 -8.37
CA ARG A 2 -24.44 11.03 -6.93
C ARG A 2 -23.14 11.29 -6.16
N PHE A 3 -22.11 10.47 -6.37
CA PHE A 3 -20.79 10.68 -5.76
C PHE A 3 -20.09 11.96 -6.23
N GLU A 4 -20.40 12.39 -7.44
CA GLU A 4 -19.86 13.64 -8.00
C GLU A 4 -20.57 14.88 -7.46
N GLN A 5 -21.86 14.78 -7.12
CA GLN A 5 -22.61 15.81 -6.40
C GLN A 5 -22.12 15.92 -4.95
N LEU A 6 -21.90 14.79 -4.28
CA LEU A 6 -21.26 14.75 -2.95
C LEU A 6 -19.86 15.37 -2.97
N ARG A 7 -19.04 15.15 -4.02
CA ARG A 7 -17.75 15.86 -4.16
C ARG A 7 -17.91 17.37 -4.35
N LYS A 8 -19.03 17.83 -4.92
CA LYS A 8 -19.36 19.26 -5.10
C LYS A 8 -19.94 19.91 -3.83
N GLU A 9 -20.45 19.13 -2.87
CA GLU A 9 -20.98 19.61 -1.58
C GLU A 9 -19.88 20.05 -0.57
N GLY A 10 -18.59 20.03 -0.96
CA GLY A 10 -17.50 20.51 -0.12
C GLY A 10 -17.18 19.57 1.04
N GLN A 11 -16.97 20.10 2.25
CA GLN A 11 -16.52 19.31 3.40
C GLN A 11 -17.54 18.26 3.85
N ALA A 12 -18.84 18.57 3.80
CA ALA A 12 -19.89 17.65 4.22
C ALA A 12 -19.96 16.39 3.34
N GLY A 13 -19.77 16.54 2.02
CA GLY A 13 -19.75 15.41 1.10
C GLY A 13 -18.46 14.58 1.17
N GLN A 14 -17.32 15.20 1.47
CA GLN A 14 -16.07 14.48 1.75
C GLN A 14 -16.19 13.60 3.01
N ALA A 15 -16.81 14.11 4.07
CA ALA A 15 -17.05 13.32 5.29
C ALA A 15 -17.92 12.08 5.02
N LYS A 16 -18.99 12.21 4.22
CA LYS A 16 -19.82 11.07 3.80
C LYS A 16 -19.04 10.05 2.97
N MET A 17 -18.17 10.51 2.06
CA MET A 17 -17.32 9.63 1.25
C MET A 17 -16.35 8.81 2.14
N THR A 18 -15.74 9.47 3.12
CA THR A 18 -14.86 8.80 4.09
C THR A 18 -15.63 7.75 4.88
N GLN A 19 -16.86 8.04 5.31
CA GLN A 19 -17.70 7.07 6.03
C GLN A 19 -17.99 5.82 5.19
N TYR A 20 -18.34 5.96 3.91
CA TYR A 20 -18.52 4.81 3.02
C TYR A 20 -17.23 4.02 2.83
N THR A 21 -16.09 4.73 2.71
CA THR A 21 -14.78 4.10 2.58
C THR A 21 -14.42 3.28 3.83
N ARG A 22 -14.77 3.76 5.03
CA ARG A 22 -14.59 3.00 6.28
C ARG A 22 -15.41 1.71 6.29
N TYR A 23 -16.69 1.77 5.95
CA TYR A 23 -17.53 0.57 5.91
C TYR A 23 -17.03 -0.45 4.90
N LEU A 24 -16.58 0.03 3.73
CA LEU A 24 -15.97 -0.83 2.72
C LEU A 24 -14.66 -1.45 3.21
N ALA A 25 -13.81 -0.68 3.90
CA ALA A 25 -12.56 -1.19 4.48
C ALA A 25 -12.81 -2.28 5.52
N VAL A 26 -13.81 -2.11 6.40
CA VAL A 26 -14.18 -3.14 7.38
C VAL A 26 -14.72 -4.41 6.70
N ALA A 27 -15.57 -4.26 5.67
CA ALA A 27 -16.08 -5.40 4.90
C ALA A 27 -14.95 -6.15 4.17
N LEU A 28 -14.00 -5.42 3.58
CA LEU A 28 -12.81 -6.01 2.96
C LEU A 28 -11.90 -6.70 3.99
N ALA A 29 -11.72 -6.11 5.17
CA ALA A 29 -10.93 -6.70 6.24
C ALA A 29 -11.53 -8.03 6.71
N LEU A 30 -12.86 -8.11 6.82
CA LEU A 30 -13.57 -9.34 7.18
C LEU A 30 -13.45 -10.42 6.10
N LEU A 31 -13.54 -10.02 4.82
CA LEU A 31 -13.33 -10.95 3.70
C LEU A 31 -11.88 -11.47 3.69
N GLN A 32 -10.89 -10.58 3.82
CA GLN A 32 -9.47 -10.97 3.84
C GLN A 32 -9.12 -11.83 5.04
N SER A 33 -9.59 -11.50 6.24
CA SER A 33 -9.32 -12.29 7.45
C SER A 33 -9.94 -13.69 7.32
N THR A 34 -11.15 -13.81 6.79
CA THR A 34 -11.77 -15.11 6.50
C THR A 34 -10.95 -15.90 5.49
N GLY A 35 -10.47 -15.25 4.42
CA GLY A 35 -9.63 -15.91 3.42
C GLY A 35 -8.31 -16.42 3.99
N ILE A 36 -7.61 -15.60 4.78
CA ILE A 36 -6.36 -15.98 5.43
C ILE A 36 -6.59 -17.12 6.42
N VAL A 37 -7.63 -17.06 7.24
CA VAL A 37 -7.94 -18.13 8.22
C VAL A 37 -8.30 -19.44 7.52
N ALA A 38 -9.08 -19.40 6.43
CA ALA A 38 -9.39 -20.59 5.65
C ALA A 38 -8.16 -21.22 4.99
N LEU A 39 -7.19 -20.41 4.55
CA LEU A 39 -5.92 -20.90 3.99
C LEU A 39 -4.98 -21.43 5.08
N ALA A 40 -5.02 -20.85 6.28
CA ALA A 40 -4.27 -21.33 7.44
C ALA A 40 -4.75 -22.72 7.89
N ASP A 41 -6.06 -22.94 7.95
CA ASP A 41 -6.66 -24.23 8.28
C ASP A 41 -6.29 -25.33 7.25
N ARG A 42 -6.18 -24.95 5.97
CA ARG A 42 -5.71 -25.85 4.90
C ARG A 42 -4.19 -26.12 4.92
N GLY A 43 -3.44 -25.49 5.82
CA GLY A 43 -1.98 -25.64 5.91
C GLY A 43 -1.20 -25.04 4.73
N GLN A 44 -1.82 -24.16 3.93
CA GLN A 44 -1.26 -23.67 2.65
C GLN A 44 -0.58 -22.30 2.75
N LEU A 45 -0.69 -21.58 3.87
CA LEU A 45 -0.11 -20.24 4.05
C LEU A 45 1.35 -20.22 4.50
N LEU A 46 1.83 -21.27 5.17
CA LEU A 46 3.19 -21.30 5.68
C LEU A 46 4.05 -22.21 4.80
N PRO A 47 5.22 -21.75 4.32
CA PRO A 47 6.21 -22.63 3.72
C PRO A 47 6.49 -23.79 4.68
N GLN A 48 6.57 -25.03 4.14
CA GLN A 48 6.82 -26.25 4.92
C GLN A 48 8.09 -26.20 5.79
N SER A 49 8.94 -25.18 5.64
CA SER A 49 10.10 -24.90 6.48
C SER A 49 9.79 -24.31 7.86
N CYS A 50 8.54 -23.90 8.13
CA CYS A 50 8.07 -23.51 9.46
C CYS A 50 7.15 -24.57 10.10
N ALA A 51 7.17 -25.81 9.60
CA ALA A 51 6.51 -26.94 10.24
C ALA A 51 7.33 -27.45 11.44
N THR A 52 7.62 -26.57 12.41
CA THR A 52 7.98 -27.03 13.76
C THR A 52 6.69 -27.50 14.41
N SER A 53 6.35 -28.77 14.16
CA SER A 53 5.65 -29.66 15.10
C SER A 53 4.65 -29.00 16.04
N GLY A 54 3.54 -28.52 15.49
CA GLY A 54 2.37 -28.05 16.22
C GLY A 54 1.32 -27.62 15.22
N GLU A 55 0.10 -28.18 15.30
CA GLU A 55 -1.04 -27.67 14.54
C GLU A 55 -1.15 -26.16 14.84
N VAL A 56 -0.98 -25.33 13.81
CA VAL A 56 -1.01 -23.86 13.93
C VAL A 56 -2.33 -23.38 14.54
N LEU A 57 -3.38 -24.20 14.40
CA LEU A 57 -4.63 -24.11 15.14
C LEU A 57 -4.77 -25.31 16.07
N ASN A 58 -4.85 -25.06 17.37
CA ASN A 58 -5.17 -26.08 18.38
C ASN A 58 -6.65 -26.55 18.27
N ASP A 59 -7.50 -25.72 17.66
CA ASP A 59 -8.93 -25.97 17.49
C ASP A 59 -9.40 -25.54 16.09
N SER A 60 -9.64 -26.51 15.20
CA SER A 60 -10.27 -26.32 13.87
C SER A 60 -11.80 -26.20 13.96
N SER A 61 -12.37 -26.06 15.16
CA SER A 61 -13.79 -25.76 15.32
C SER A 61 -14.18 -24.48 14.58
N ILE A 62 -15.37 -24.51 13.96
CA ILE A 62 -16.00 -23.33 13.35
C ILE A 62 -16.05 -22.17 14.35
N PHE A 63 -16.23 -22.46 15.64
CA PHE A 63 -16.21 -21.46 16.69
C PHE A 63 -14.82 -20.83 16.89
N GLY A 64 -13.75 -21.63 16.95
CA GLY A 64 -12.37 -21.15 17.05
C GLY A 64 -11.97 -20.29 15.84
N LEU A 65 -12.28 -20.74 14.63
CA LEU A 65 -12.03 -20.01 13.39
C LEU A 65 -12.76 -18.66 13.37
N SER A 66 -14.03 -18.62 13.80
CA SER A 66 -14.81 -17.38 13.87
C SER A 66 -14.19 -16.34 14.82
N ILE A 67 -13.61 -16.78 15.94
CA ILE A 67 -12.92 -15.89 16.89
C ILE A 67 -11.66 -15.31 16.26
N ILE A 68 -10.86 -16.12 15.55
CA ILE A 68 -9.63 -15.65 14.90
C ILE A 68 -9.98 -14.59 13.84
N VAL A 69 -10.99 -14.85 13.01
CA VAL A 69 -11.49 -13.88 12.00
C VAL A 69 -11.94 -12.58 12.67
N LEU A 70 -12.68 -12.66 13.78
CA LEU A 70 -13.15 -11.49 14.52
C LEU A 70 -11.97 -10.69 15.09
N VAL A 71 -11.01 -11.35 15.75
CA VAL A 71 -9.82 -10.70 16.33
C VAL A 71 -8.96 -10.04 15.26
N MET A 72 -8.72 -10.71 14.12
CA MET A 72 -7.98 -10.12 13.00
C MET A 72 -8.69 -8.91 12.41
N THR A 73 -10.01 -9.00 12.23
CA THR A 73 -10.82 -7.88 11.71
C THR A 73 -10.85 -6.71 12.70
N ALA A 74 -10.97 -6.99 14.01
CA ALA A 74 -10.88 -5.99 15.06
C ALA A 74 -9.50 -5.31 15.08
N GLY A 75 -8.42 -6.07 14.93
CA GLY A 75 -7.06 -5.55 14.78
C GLY A 75 -6.94 -4.60 13.59
N ALA A 76 -7.48 -4.97 12.42
CA ALA A 76 -7.49 -4.10 11.24
C ALA A 76 -8.28 -2.80 11.48
N CYS A 77 -9.43 -2.87 12.16
CA CYS A 77 -10.20 -1.68 12.56
C CYS A 77 -9.42 -0.75 13.49
N VAL A 78 -8.67 -1.32 14.46
CA VAL A 78 -7.82 -0.54 15.37
C VAL A 78 -6.68 0.14 14.60
N VAL A 79 -6.04 -0.54 13.66
CA VAL A 79 -4.99 0.05 12.81
C VAL A 79 -5.55 1.18 11.94
N MET A 80 -6.73 0.99 11.34
CA MET A 80 -7.42 2.04 10.58
C MET A 80 -7.69 3.27 11.48
N TRP A 81 -8.22 3.04 12.69
CA TRP A 81 -8.48 4.09 13.66
C TRP A 81 -7.20 4.84 14.07
N PHE A 82 -6.09 4.14 14.28
CA PHE A 82 -4.79 4.78 14.51
C PHE A 82 -4.34 5.63 13.32
N GLY A 83 -4.55 5.17 12.09
CA GLY A 83 -4.25 5.95 10.89
C GLY A 83 -5.03 7.26 10.84
N GLU A 84 -6.31 7.25 11.24
CA GLU A 84 -7.13 8.46 11.34
C GLU A 84 -6.66 9.40 12.45
N LEU A 85 -6.36 8.87 13.64
CA LEU A 85 -5.81 9.64 14.76
C LEU A 85 -4.48 10.33 14.42
N ILE A 86 -3.58 9.64 13.72
CA ILE A 86 -2.31 10.22 13.26
C ILE A 86 -2.58 11.33 12.23
N THR A 87 -3.60 11.19 11.39
CA THR A 87 -3.96 12.23 10.41
C THR A 87 -4.54 13.47 11.09
N GLU A 88 -5.34 13.30 12.16
CA GLU A 88 -5.96 14.42 12.89
C GLU A 88 -5.01 15.15 13.83
N ARG A 89 -4.12 14.41 14.52
CA ARG A 89 -3.25 14.96 15.59
C ARG A 89 -1.76 14.95 15.25
N GLY A 90 -1.36 14.23 14.22
CA GLY A 90 0.03 14.04 13.83
C GLY A 90 0.42 14.86 12.60
N ILE A 91 1.47 14.41 11.91
CA ILE A 91 2.05 15.08 10.76
C ILE A 91 1.79 14.23 9.51
N GLY A 92 1.19 14.85 8.48
CA GLY A 92 0.97 14.21 7.18
C GLY A 92 -0.26 13.28 7.15
N ASN A 93 -0.22 12.26 6.30
CA ASN A 93 -1.29 11.28 6.14
C ASN A 93 -0.97 10.02 6.96
N GLY A 94 -1.76 9.76 8.00
CA GLY A 94 -1.50 8.69 8.94
C GLY A 94 -1.49 7.29 8.32
N MET A 95 -2.35 7.02 7.33
CA MET A 95 -2.35 5.72 6.63
C MET A 95 -1.04 5.49 5.86
N SER A 96 -0.51 6.52 5.19
CA SER A 96 0.77 6.41 4.49
C SER A 96 1.95 6.23 5.46
N LEU A 97 1.88 6.86 6.63
CA LEU A 97 2.92 6.80 7.65
C LEU A 97 2.95 5.41 8.33
N LEU A 98 1.79 4.79 8.54
CA LEU A 98 1.70 3.40 9.01
C LEU A 98 2.31 2.41 8.01
N ILE A 99 2.01 2.55 6.72
CA ILE A 99 2.62 1.72 5.67
C ILE A 99 4.13 1.91 5.66
N PHE A 100 4.60 3.16 5.72
CA PHE A 100 6.04 3.47 5.78
C PHE A 100 6.70 2.82 6.99
N ALA A 101 6.12 2.96 8.19
CA ALA A 101 6.66 2.35 9.41
C ALA A 101 6.72 0.81 9.30
N GLY A 102 5.69 0.19 8.70
CA GLY A 102 5.64 -1.25 8.44
C GLY A 102 6.74 -1.74 7.50
N ILE A 103 7.01 -1.01 6.42
CA ILE A 103 8.10 -1.33 5.48
C ILE A 103 9.46 -1.08 6.16
N ALA A 104 9.62 0.07 6.81
CA ALA A 104 10.87 0.46 7.47
C ALA A 104 11.28 -0.51 8.59
N ALA A 105 10.31 -1.06 9.34
CA ALA A 105 10.57 -2.04 10.39
C ALA A 105 11.16 -3.37 9.87
N ARG A 106 10.94 -3.72 8.59
CA ARG A 106 11.45 -4.96 7.98
C ARG A 106 12.89 -4.81 7.47
N ILE A 107 13.30 -3.61 7.09
CA ILE A 107 14.63 -3.32 6.51
C ILE A 107 15.78 -3.88 7.37
N PRO A 108 15.80 -3.70 8.71
CA PRO A 108 16.91 -4.20 9.53
C PRO A 108 16.99 -5.73 9.56
N ALA A 109 15.85 -6.42 9.59
CA ALA A 109 15.79 -7.87 9.61
C ALA A 109 16.31 -8.45 8.29
N GLU A 110 15.84 -7.92 7.15
CA GLU A 110 16.31 -8.32 5.82
C GLU A 110 17.79 -8.02 5.62
N GLY A 111 18.26 -6.86 6.10
CA GLY A 111 19.68 -6.51 6.07
C GLY A 111 20.55 -7.51 6.83
N ARG A 112 20.08 -8.00 7.98
CA ARG A 112 20.79 -9.00 8.77
C ARG A 112 20.80 -10.37 8.09
N THR A 113 19.71 -10.75 7.43
CA THR A 113 19.64 -11.98 6.61
C THR A 113 20.65 -11.96 5.47
N ILE A 114 20.78 -10.83 4.76
CA ILE A 114 21.75 -10.66 3.67
C ILE A 114 23.18 -10.75 4.20
N LEU A 115 23.47 -10.09 5.32
CA LEU A 115 24.79 -10.09 5.94
C LEU A 115 25.23 -11.51 6.33
N ASN A 116 24.33 -12.29 6.93
CA ASN A 116 24.60 -13.66 7.35
C ASN A 116 24.70 -14.65 6.18
N SER A 117 23.90 -14.44 5.12
CA SER A 117 23.79 -15.41 4.01
C SER A 117 24.81 -15.20 2.90
N ARG A 118 25.17 -13.94 2.60
CA ARG A 118 26.03 -13.58 1.45
C ARG A 118 27.30 -12.81 1.84
N GLY A 119 27.50 -12.56 3.12
CA GLY A 119 28.69 -11.90 3.67
C GLY A 119 28.66 -10.36 3.57
N GLY A 120 29.64 -9.72 4.22
CA GLY A 120 29.69 -8.27 4.38
C GLY A 120 29.90 -7.47 3.09
N LEU A 121 30.55 -8.05 2.07
CA LEU A 121 30.83 -7.36 0.81
C LEU A 121 29.54 -7.17 -0.02
N VAL A 122 28.70 -8.21 -0.09
CA VAL A 122 27.41 -8.13 -0.77
C VAL A 122 26.46 -7.17 -0.04
N PHE A 123 26.44 -7.21 1.29
CA PHE A 123 25.67 -6.27 2.10
C PHE A 123 26.06 -4.81 1.82
N ALA A 124 27.37 -4.51 1.79
CA ALA A 124 27.86 -3.17 1.50
C ALA A 124 27.44 -2.69 0.10
N LEU A 125 27.51 -3.56 -0.91
CA LEU A 125 27.07 -3.24 -2.28
C LEU A 125 25.57 -2.92 -2.33
N VAL A 126 24.73 -3.72 -1.65
CA VAL A 126 23.29 -3.48 -1.56
C VAL A 126 22.99 -2.14 -0.88
N CYS A 127 23.70 -1.81 0.20
CA CYS A 127 23.54 -0.51 0.87
C CYS A 127 23.90 0.67 -0.05
N VAL A 128 24.99 0.55 -0.82
CA VAL A 128 25.38 1.59 -1.79
C VAL A 128 24.33 1.72 -2.90
N ALA A 129 23.86 0.61 -3.45
CA ALA A 129 22.81 0.61 -4.46
C ALA A 129 21.51 1.25 -3.93
N ALA A 130 21.10 0.92 -2.70
CA ALA A 130 19.94 1.52 -2.05
C ALA A 130 20.11 3.04 -1.88
N LEU A 131 21.29 3.52 -1.47
CA LEU A 131 21.57 4.96 -1.37
C LEU A 131 21.48 5.67 -2.73
N ILE A 132 22.00 5.06 -3.79
CA ILE A 132 21.92 5.62 -5.15
C ILE A 132 20.46 5.72 -5.60
N ILE A 133 19.65 4.67 -5.35
CA ILE A 133 18.22 4.67 -5.67
C ILE A 133 17.50 5.77 -4.89
N VAL A 134 17.74 5.89 -3.58
CA VAL A 134 17.14 6.95 -2.75
C VAL A 134 17.52 8.33 -3.29
N ALA A 135 18.79 8.56 -3.62
CA ALA A 135 19.22 9.83 -4.22
C ALA A 135 18.52 10.12 -5.56
N GLY A 136 18.36 9.10 -6.41
CA GLY A 136 17.62 9.21 -7.67
C GLY A 136 16.15 9.53 -7.47
N VAL A 137 15.48 8.86 -6.54
CA VAL A 137 14.06 9.13 -6.20
C VAL A 137 13.91 10.57 -5.67
N VAL A 138 14.77 11.00 -4.75
CA VAL A 138 14.73 12.37 -4.20
C VAL A 138 14.96 13.41 -5.30
N PHE A 139 15.88 13.17 -6.23
CA PHE A 139 16.14 14.09 -7.34
C PHE A 139 14.90 14.26 -8.24
N ILE A 140 14.22 13.17 -8.57
CA ILE A 140 13.00 13.20 -9.38
C ILE A 140 11.84 13.86 -8.61
N GLU A 141 11.71 13.55 -7.32
CA GLU A 141 10.61 14.04 -6.49
C GLU A 141 10.70 15.55 -6.20
N GLN A 142 11.92 16.07 -6.02
CA GLN A 142 12.16 17.52 -5.89
C GLN A 142 12.09 18.26 -7.24
N GLY A 143 12.02 17.53 -8.35
CA GLY A 143 11.83 18.08 -9.69
C GLY A 143 10.50 18.82 -9.81
N GLN A 144 10.56 20.11 -10.13
CA GLN A 144 9.38 20.93 -10.42
C GLN A 144 9.59 21.81 -11.65
N ARG A 145 8.56 21.89 -12.48
CA ARG A 145 8.47 22.81 -13.61
C ARG A 145 7.84 24.12 -13.14
N ARG A 146 8.57 25.22 -13.25
CA ARG A 146 8.08 26.57 -12.90
C ARG A 146 7.46 27.22 -14.14
N ILE A 147 6.13 27.41 -14.16
CA ILE A 147 5.44 28.12 -15.24
C ILE A 147 5.16 29.56 -14.80
N PRO A 148 5.68 30.59 -15.47
CA PRO A 148 5.42 31.98 -15.09
C PRO A 148 3.96 32.34 -15.33
N VAL A 149 3.31 32.94 -14.34
CA VAL A 149 1.94 33.44 -14.40
C VAL A 149 1.96 34.92 -14.04
N GLN A 150 1.31 35.73 -14.88
CA GLN A 150 1.14 37.15 -14.63
C GLN A 150 -0.24 37.36 -14.02
N TYR A 151 -0.29 37.80 -12.75
CA TYR A 151 -1.55 38.23 -12.16
C TYR A 151 -2.02 39.52 -12.84
N ALA A 152 -3.33 39.59 -13.11
CA ALA A 152 -3.94 40.75 -13.72
C ALA A 152 -3.64 42.00 -12.88
N LYS A 153 -3.10 43.02 -13.55
CA LYS A 153 -2.74 44.29 -12.90
C LYS A 153 -3.98 45.18 -12.79
N ARG A 154 -4.09 45.94 -11.70
CA ARG A 154 -5.08 47.02 -11.60
C ARG A 154 -4.45 48.32 -12.10
N MET A 155 -5.02 48.90 -13.16
CA MET A 155 -4.57 50.17 -13.69
C MET A 155 -5.10 51.30 -12.79
N VAL A 156 -4.21 52.11 -12.21
CA VAL A 156 -4.56 53.31 -11.44
C VAL A 156 -3.98 54.53 -12.16
N GLY A 157 -4.85 55.33 -12.80
CA GLY A 157 -4.44 56.43 -13.66
C GLY A 157 -3.77 55.96 -14.97
N ARG A 158 -2.71 56.64 -15.42
CA ARG A 158 -1.91 56.28 -16.62
C ARG A 158 -0.74 55.32 -16.33
N LYS A 159 -0.49 54.98 -15.07
CA LYS A 159 0.65 54.14 -14.67
C LYS A 159 0.16 52.76 -14.23
N MET A 160 0.77 51.75 -14.82
CA MET A 160 0.51 50.36 -14.49
C MET A 160 1.32 50.00 -13.25
N TYR A 161 0.71 50.05 -12.06
CA TYR A 161 1.35 49.68 -10.80
C TYR A 161 1.03 48.23 -10.44
N GLY A 162 2.05 47.53 -9.93
CA GLY A 162 1.88 46.19 -9.35
C GLY A 162 1.65 45.11 -10.40
N GLY A 163 2.73 44.48 -10.85
CA GLY A 163 2.67 43.12 -11.36
C GLY A 163 3.96 42.43 -10.98
N SER A 164 3.93 41.74 -9.84
CA SER A 164 4.99 40.78 -9.53
C SER A 164 4.77 39.56 -10.42
N SER A 165 5.80 39.16 -11.16
CA SER A 165 5.79 37.87 -11.84
C SER A 165 5.87 36.77 -10.78
N THR A 166 4.80 35.99 -10.64
CA THR A 166 4.82 34.75 -9.85
C THR A 166 4.97 33.58 -10.80
N TYR A 167 5.45 32.44 -10.32
CA TYR A 167 5.37 31.18 -11.05
C TYR A 167 4.46 30.22 -10.31
N LEU A 168 3.71 29.43 -11.07
CA LEU A 168 3.00 28.26 -10.55
C LEU A 168 3.96 27.06 -10.64
N PRO A 169 4.39 26.47 -9.51
CA PRO A 169 5.18 25.25 -9.53
C PRO A 169 4.29 24.04 -9.88
N LEU A 170 4.68 23.29 -10.89
CA LEU A 170 4.11 21.97 -11.20
C LEU A 170 5.15 20.91 -10.88
N LYS A 171 4.89 20.09 -9.85
CA LYS A 171 5.76 18.95 -9.54
C LYS A 171 5.77 17.94 -10.69
N VAL A 172 6.90 17.27 -10.90
CA VAL A 172 7.03 16.20 -11.90
C VAL A 172 6.09 15.04 -11.58
N ASN A 173 5.98 14.66 -10.30
CA ASN A 173 4.97 13.73 -9.82
C ASN A 173 3.92 14.47 -8.95
N GLN A 174 2.74 14.71 -9.51
CA GLN A 174 1.64 15.34 -8.76
C GLN A 174 0.86 14.36 -7.88
N ALA A 175 0.90 13.06 -8.20
CA ALA A 175 0.09 12.05 -7.56
C ALA A 175 0.76 11.43 -6.30
N GLY A 176 2.04 11.72 -6.09
CA GLY A 176 2.81 11.23 -4.94
C GLY A 176 2.87 9.70 -4.92
N VAL A 177 2.62 9.12 -3.74
CA VAL A 177 2.75 7.67 -3.46
C VAL A 177 1.43 6.92 -3.69
N ILE A 178 0.30 7.62 -3.83
CA ILE A 178 -1.04 7.01 -3.92
C ILE A 178 -1.17 6.04 -5.10
N PRO A 179 -0.72 6.37 -6.34
CA PRO A 179 -0.85 5.45 -7.47
C PRO A 179 -0.10 4.13 -7.28
N VAL A 180 1.09 4.17 -6.66
CA VAL A 180 1.90 2.98 -6.40
C VAL A 180 1.20 2.08 -5.38
N ILE A 181 0.63 2.67 -4.33
CA ILE A 181 -0.16 1.91 -3.35
C ILE A 181 -1.36 1.26 -4.04
N PHE A 182 -2.09 2.02 -4.88
CA PHE A 182 -3.23 1.49 -5.60
C PHE A 182 -2.84 0.33 -6.54
N ALA A 183 -1.76 0.48 -7.31
CA ALA A 183 -1.24 -0.57 -8.18
C ALA A 183 -0.88 -1.84 -7.38
N SER A 184 -0.13 -1.70 -6.28
CA SER A 184 0.23 -2.84 -5.43
C SER A 184 -1.00 -3.53 -4.82
N SER A 185 -2.01 -2.77 -4.40
CA SER A 185 -3.26 -3.33 -3.86
C SER A 185 -4.10 -4.05 -4.93
N LEU A 186 -4.06 -3.56 -6.17
CA LEU A 186 -4.76 -4.17 -7.30
C LEU A 186 -4.09 -5.50 -7.70
N LEU A 187 -2.76 -5.56 -7.69
CA LEU A 187 -1.98 -6.77 -7.98
C LEU A 187 -2.17 -7.85 -6.90
N TYR A 188 -2.47 -7.45 -5.66
CA TYR A 188 -2.74 -8.39 -4.58
C TYR A 188 -4.07 -9.14 -4.73
N LEU A 189 -5.08 -8.55 -5.38
CA LEU A 189 -6.40 -9.17 -5.52
C LEU A 189 -6.37 -10.48 -6.33
N PRO A 190 -5.74 -10.56 -7.52
CA PRO A 190 -5.57 -11.81 -8.24
C PRO A 190 -4.82 -12.87 -7.43
N GLN A 191 -3.77 -12.48 -6.71
CA GLN A 191 -3.00 -13.39 -5.88
C GLN A 191 -3.87 -14.04 -4.79
N LEU A 192 -4.69 -13.23 -4.11
CA LEU A 192 -5.62 -13.73 -3.09
C LEU A 192 -6.65 -14.72 -3.68
N ILE A 193 -7.13 -14.49 -4.92
CA ILE A 193 -8.04 -15.43 -5.60
C ILE A 193 -7.33 -16.74 -5.95
N VAL A 194 -6.09 -16.69 -6.43
CA VAL A 194 -5.29 -17.89 -6.72
C VAL A 194 -5.06 -18.71 -5.46
N GLU A 195 -4.70 -18.06 -4.35
CA GLU A 195 -4.49 -18.72 -3.08
C GLU A 195 -5.78 -19.42 -2.59
N LEU A 196 -6.93 -18.74 -2.63
CA LEU A 196 -8.22 -19.30 -2.22
C LEU A 196 -8.72 -20.48 -3.08
N THR A 197 -8.39 -20.46 -4.37
CA THR A 197 -8.82 -21.48 -5.35
C THR A 197 -7.79 -22.59 -5.55
N ARG A 198 -6.69 -22.58 -4.78
CA ARG A 198 -5.64 -23.60 -4.87
C ARG A 198 -6.18 -24.96 -4.42
N ASN A 199 -6.23 -25.91 -5.35
CA ASN A 199 -6.69 -27.27 -5.06
C ASN A 199 -5.66 -28.02 -4.19
N PRO A 200 -6.09 -28.83 -3.21
CA PRO A 200 -5.21 -29.67 -2.39
C PRO A 200 -4.38 -30.68 -3.21
N ASP A 201 -4.86 -31.09 -4.39
CA ASP A 201 -4.24 -32.12 -5.23
C ASP A 201 -3.05 -31.62 -6.06
N GLY A 202 -2.59 -30.38 -5.87
CA GLY A 202 -1.43 -29.82 -6.56
C GLY A 202 -1.63 -29.54 -8.07
N THR A 203 -2.81 -29.85 -8.62
CA THR A 203 -3.19 -29.50 -10.00
C THR A 203 -3.54 -28.02 -10.07
N GLN A 204 -2.56 -27.20 -10.42
CA GLN A 204 -2.80 -25.78 -10.71
C GLN A 204 -3.52 -25.68 -12.06
N SER A 205 -4.66 -24.99 -12.05
CA SER A 205 -5.36 -24.67 -13.29
C SER A 205 -4.51 -23.71 -14.14
N THR A 206 -4.63 -23.79 -15.46
CA THR A 206 -3.83 -23.01 -16.42
C THR A 206 -3.92 -21.49 -16.20
N TRP A 207 -5.05 -21.00 -15.67
CA TRP A 207 -5.20 -19.58 -15.32
C TRP A 207 -4.47 -19.23 -14.01
N GLN A 208 -4.41 -20.13 -13.03
CA GLN A 208 -3.63 -19.92 -11.78
C GLN A 208 -2.14 -19.85 -12.09
N GLU A 209 -1.63 -20.76 -12.92
CA GLU A 209 -0.23 -20.74 -13.34
C GLU A 209 0.11 -19.46 -14.13
N TYR A 210 -0.79 -18.98 -14.98
CA TYR A 210 -0.63 -17.72 -15.69
C TYR A 210 -0.54 -16.53 -14.72
N VAL A 211 -1.43 -16.46 -13.73
CA VAL A 211 -1.40 -15.39 -12.72
C VAL A 211 -0.12 -15.47 -11.89
N THR A 212 0.25 -16.65 -11.40
CA THR A 212 1.45 -16.80 -10.58
C THR A 212 2.72 -16.45 -11.36
N ARG A 213 2.81 -16.88 -12.61
CA ARG A 213 4.00 -16.67 -13.44
C ARG A 213 4.16 -15.23 -13.94
N TYR A 214 3.07 -14.56 -14.31
CA TYR A 214 3.15 -13.22 -14.95
C TYR A 214 2.83 -12.06 -14.01
N LEU A 215 2.04 -12.27 -12.94
CA LEU A 215 1.60 -11.21 -12.03
C LEU A 215 2.25 -11.26 -10.65
N THR A 216 2.78 -12.41 -10.20
CA THR A 216 3.35 -12.51 -8.85
C THR A 216 4.86 -12.73 -8.80
N ASP A 217 5.49 -13.24 -9.87
CA ASP A 217 6.92 -13.52 -9.89
C ASP A 217 7.73 -12.28 -10.36
N PRO A 218 8.48 -11.61 -9.46
CA PRO A 218 9.28 -10.43 -9.81
C PRO A 218 10.50 -10.77 -10.69
N SER A 219 10.83 -12.06 -10.84
CA SER A 219 11.94 -12.53 -11.67
C SER A 219 11.58 -12.70 -13.14
N ASN A 220 10.28 -12.67 -13.48
CA ASN A 220 9.82 -12.77 -14.86
C ASN A 220 9.89 -11.41 -15.56
N GLY A 221 10.48 -11.36 -16.77
CA GLY A 221 10.65 -10.11 -17.54
C GLY A 221 9.37 -9.43 -17.99
N VAL A 222 8.22 -10.09 -17.86
CA VAL A 222 6.87 -9.55 -18.15
C VAL A 222 6.15 -9.09 -16.87
N TYR A 223 6.80 -9.17 -15.71
CA TYR A 223 6.24 -8.72 -14.45
C TYR A 223 5.90 -7.22 -14.51
N ILE A 224 4.63 -6.90 -14.23
CA ILE A 224 4.12 -5.54 -14.19
C ILE A 224 4.05 -5.12 -12.72
N ALA A 225 4.92 -4.20 -12.30
CA ALA A 225 4.85 -3.46 -11.04
C ALA A 225 4.75 -1.96 -11.29
#